data_AF-A0A7S2IBF7-F1
#
_entry.id   AF-A0A7S2IBF7-F1
#
_cell.length_a   1.000
_cell.length_b   1.000
_cell.length_c   1.000
_cell.angle_alpha   90.00
_cell.angle_beta   90.00
_cell.angle_gamma   90.00
#
_symmetry.space_group_name_H-M   'P 1'
#
loop_
_entity.id
_entity.type
_entity.pdbx_description
1 polymer ?
#
loop_
_entity_poly.entity_id
_entity_poly.type
_entity_poly.pdbx_seq_one_letter_code
_entity_poly.pdbx_strand_id
1 'polypeptide(L)'
;EDRRGEGDIPSSIAVSADAQAALATIATSLDQVLQNLVNNPPLLPPIDAANPQMYKQDDALDACMALGMLPLDHELATLLRQVPQWIAQCPQSESVALELAQRLFKKVFDATQAVPQVHPPDTVSLLHAMIEVCLSVMDSLKEASKEQLAKALPVWLEDIPGVQRFSVDVVSGLLRYGLVNVVDFDRLLAKWIATPPRDQAGALNAPALDFAVMLLQRLCLRQRAFAGSDFGNTMEALTRESGRVRQYQPMGPISPQDDQLMRSAEELFKELRSAEAPAPGAP
;
A
#
# COMPACT_ATOMS: atom_id res chain seq x y z
N GLU A 1 4.35 28.14 30.74
CA GLU A 1 5.11 27.06 30.09
C GLU A 1 4.19 25.85 30.06
N ASP A 2 3.78 25.33 28.90
CA ASP A 2 4.59 24.39 28.14
C ASP A 2 4.03 24.31 26.70
N ARG A 3 4.87 24.60 25.70
CA ARG A 3 4.57 24.46 24.26
C ARG A 3 4.90 23.02 23.86
N ARG A 4 3.93 22.27 23.37
CA ARG A 4 4.15 21.01 22.61
C ARG A 4 3.45 21.23 21.28
N GLY A 5 4.17 21.51 20.19
CA GLY A 5 5.10 20.57 19.57
C GLY A 5 4.36 20.02 18.35
N GLU A 6 4.05 20.91 17.40
CA GLU A 6 3.61 20.52 16.06
C GLU A 6 4.69 19.60 15.48
N GLY A 7 4.26 18.44 14.99
CA GLY A 7 5.13 17.51 14.28
C GLY A 7 5.57 18.14 12.97
N ASP A 8 6.66 18.88 13.02
CA ASP A 8 7.39 19.31 11.84
C ASP A 8 7.97 18.06 11.18
N ILE A 9 7.33 17.66 10.08
CA ILE A 9 7.96 16.89 9.02
C ILE A 9 9.28 17.62 8.67
N PRO A 10 10.42 16.93 8.58
CA PRO A 10 11.72 17.57 8.40
C PRO A 10 11.69 18.57 7.25
N SER A 11 12.25 19.74 7.55
CA SER A 11 12.22 20.97 6.77
C SER A 11 12.45 20.73 5.29
N SER A 12 11.52 21.21 4.47
CA SER A 12 11.61 21.31 3.01
C SER A 12 13.04 21.72 2.61
N ILE A 13 13.76 20.81 1.94
CA ILE A 13 15.05 21.11 1.34
C ILE A 13 14.80 22.29 0.41
N ALA A 14 15.59 23.37 0.52
CA ALA A 14 15.45 24.52 -0.37
C ALA A 14 15.80 24.08 -1.80
N VAL A 15 14.76 23.76 -2.57
CA VAL A 15 14.87 23.29 -3.94
C VAL A 15 15.06 24.50 -4.87
N SER A 16 15.98 24.37 -5.84
CA SER A 16 16.24 25.44 -6.81
C SER A 16 15.01 25.81 -7.64
N ALA A 17 14.99 27.00 -8.24
CA ALA A 17 13.87 27.44 -9.09
C ALA A 17 13.60 26.47 -10.26
N ASP A 18 14.66 25.95 -10.89
CA ASP A 18 14.56 24.96 -11.97
C ASP A 18 13.92 23.65 -11.50
N ALA A 19 14.27 23.24 -10.28
CA ALA A 19 13.75 22.03 -9.68
C ALA A 19 12.29 22.21 -9.20
N GLN A 20 11.91 23.40 -8.74
CA GLN A 20 10.49 23.74 -8.50
C GLN A 20 9.68 23.73 -9.81
N ALA A 21 10.24 24.25 -10.91
CA ALA A 21 9.59 24.23 -12.22
C ALA A 21 9.39 22.79 -12.73
N ALA A 22 10.38 21.91 -12.55
CA ALA A 22 10.26 20.49 -12.90
C ALA A 22 9.17 19.80 -12.07
N LEU A 23 9.16 20.00 -10.74
CA LEU A 23 8.11 19.48 -9.86
C LEU A 23 6.72 19.97 -10.25
N ALA A 24 6.56 21.25 -10.57
CA ALA A 24 5.29 21.82 -11.01
C ALA A 24 4.83 21.22 -12.34
N THR A 25 5.75 21.01 -13.28
CA THR A 25 5.47 20.36 -14.58
C THR A 25 4.98 18.93 -14.37
N ILE A 26 5.70 18.14 -13.59
CA ILE A 26 5.32 16.75 -13.28
C ILE A 26 3.97 16.69 -12.58
N ALA A 27 3.76 17.54 -11.56
CA ALA A 27 2.50 17.58 -10.82
C ALA A 27 1.31 17.93 -11.75
N THR A 28 1.48 18.91 -12.62
CA THR A 28 0.45 19.31 -13.59
C THR A 28 0.13 18.19 -14.57
N SER A 29 1.14 17.54 -15.14
CA SER A 29 0.94 16.41 -16.06
C SER A 29 0.28 15.22 -15.37
N LEU A 30 0.64 14.94 -14.12
CA LEU A 30 0.00 13.90 -13.32
C LEU A 30 -1.47 14.23 -13.06
N ASP A 31 -1.78 15.46 -12.63
CA ASP A 31 -3.16 15.89 -12.41
C ASP A 31 -4.01 15.78 -13.67
N GLN A 32 -3.43 16.10 -14.83
CA GLN A 32 -4.09 15.94 -16.11
C GLN A 32 -4.39 14.45 -16.42
N VAL A 33 -3.42 13.55 -16.23
CA VAL A 33 -3.62 12.11 -16.41
C VAL A 33 -4.69 11.58 -15.47
N LEU A 34 -4.65 11.96 -14.19
CA LEU A 34 -5.65 11.54 -13.20
C LEU A 34 -7.04 12.06 -13.56
N GLN A 35 -7.16 13.33 -13.97
CA GLN A 35 -8.42 13.90 -14.41
C GLN A 35 -8.98 13.20 -15.66
N ASN A 36 -8.10 12.78 -16.57
CA ASN A 36 -8.50 12.02 -17.75
C ASN A 36 -8.99 10.62 -17.39
N LEU A 37 -8.39 9.95 -16.40
CA LEU A 37 -8.89 8.68 -15.88
C LEU A 37 -10.24 8.82 -15.17
N VAL A 38 -10.48 9.93 -14.47
CA VAL A 38 -11.79 10.25 -13.89
C VAL A 38 -12.85 10.39 -14.99
N ASN A 39 -12.51 11.09 -16.07
CA ASN A 39 -13.43 11.37 -17.17
C ASN A 39 -13.64 10.14 -18.07
N ASN A 40 -12.62 9.30 -18.23
CA ASN A 40 -12.59 8.14 -19.11
C ASN A 40 -11.86 6.98 -18.41
N PRO A 41 -12.53 6.29 -17.46
CA PRO A 41 -11.90 5.19 -16.74
C PRO A 41 -11.59 4.04 -17.71
N PRO A 42 -10.45 3.35 -17.56
CA PRO A 42 -10.10 2.24 -18.41
C PRO A 42 -11.10 1.10 -18.21
N LEU A 43 -11.45 0.45 -19.31
CA LEU A 43 -12.29 -0.75 -19.29
C LEU A 43 -11.53 -1.91 -18.66
N LEU A 44 -12.26 -2.79 -17.99
CA LEU A 44 -11.70 -4.07 -17.57
C LEU A 44 -11.26 -4.86 -18.82
N PRO A 45 -10.14 -5.62 -18.75
CA PRO A 45 -9.74 -6.48 -19.85
C PRO A 45 -10.88 -7.43 -20.25
N PRO A 46 -11.04 -7.76 -21.55
CA PRO A 46 -12.10 -8.65 -21.99
C PRO A 46 -12.00 -10.00 -21.27
N ILE A 47 -13.13 -10.42 -20.70
CA ILE A 47 -13.26 -11.67 -19.93
C ILE A 47 -12.88 -12.83 -20.84
N ASP A 48 -11.77 -13.51 -20.55
CA ASP A 48 -11.53 -14.81 -21.13
C ASP A 48 -12.52 -15.80 -20.50
N ALA A 49 -13.50 -16.24 -21.30
CA ALA A 49 -14.54 -17.17 -20.87
C ALA A 49 -13.97 -18.51 -20.38
N ALA A 50 -12.69 -18.80 -20.63
CA ALA A 50 -12.00 -19.97 -20.13
C ALA A 50 -11.65 -19.92 -18.63
N ASN A 51 -11.64 -18.75 -17.98
CA ASN A 51 -11.21 -18.63 -16.58
C ASN A 51 -12.05 -17.66 -15.72
N PRO A 52 -13.36 -17.92 -15.55
CA PRO A 52 -14.26 -17.06 -14.77
C PRO A 52 -13.90 -16.96 -13.27
N GLN A 53 -13.01 -17.82 -12.75
CA GLN A 53 -12.53 -17.74 -11.37
C GLN A 53 -11.42 -16.71 -11.14
N MET A 54 -10.77 -16.18 -12.19
CA MET A 54 -9.80 -15.09 -12.04
C MET A 54 -10.46 -13.73 -11.71
N TYR A 55 -11.75 -13.56 -11.99
CA TYR A 55 -12.39 -12.23 -12.01
C TYR A 55 -13.27 -11.90 -10.79
N LYS A 56 -12.98 -12.50 -9.64
CA LYS A 56 -13.49 -12.01 -8.34
C LYS A 56 -12.38 -11.47 -7.44
N GLN A 57 -11.17 -11.26 -7.96
CA GLN A 57 -9.97 -11.41 -7.14
C GLN A 57 -9.50 -10.15 -6.40
N ASP A 58 -9.37 -8.98 -7.02
CA ASP A 58 -8.90 -7.77 -6.32
C ASP A 58 -8.93 -6.53 -7.24
N ASP A 59 -9.64 -5.46 -6.87
CA ASP A 59 -9.74 -4.23 -7.68
C ASP A 59 -8.38 -3.57 -7.98
N ALA A 60 -7.38 -3.74 -7.09
CA ALA A 60 -6.05 -3.19 -7.33
C ALA A 60 -5.33 -3.94 -8.46
N LEU A 61 -5.50 -5.26 -8.58
CA LEU A 61 -4.95 -6.02 -9.70
C LEU A 61 -5.62 -5.66 -11.01
N ASP A 62 -6.95 -5.48 -10.99
CA ASP A 62 -7.70 -5.05 -12.16
C ASP A 62 -7.19 -3.70 -12.68
N ALA A 63 -6.91 -2.77 -11.76
CA ALA A 63 -6.28 -1.51 -12.08
C ALA A 63 -4.86 -1.68 -12.66
N CYS A 64 -4.00 -2.50 -12.03
CA CYS A 64 -2.68 -2.78 -12.57
C CYS A 64 -2.73 -3.34 -14.00
N MET A 65 -3.59 -4.33 -14.23
CA MET A 65 -3.73 -4.98 -15.53
C MET A 65 -4.23 -4.00 -16.58
N ALA A 66 -5.30 -3.25 -16.29
CA ALA A 66 -5.87 -2.30 -17.23
C ALA A 66 -4.88 -1.18 -17.58
N LEU A 67 -4.17 -0.64 -16.60
CA LEU A 67 -3.14 0.39 -16.83
C LEU A 67 -1.93 -0.16 -17.60
N GLY A 68 -1.56 -1.42 -17.38
CA GLY A 68 -0.50 -2.11 -18.13
C GLY A 68 -0.84 -2.39 -19.59
N MET A 69 -2.14 -2.44 -19.94
CA MET A 69 -2.62 -2.66 -21.30
C MET A 69 -2.81 -1.37 -22.11
N LEU A 70 -2.49 -0.20 -21.52
CA LEU A 70 -2.61 1.07 -22.22
C LEU A 70 -1.62 1.17 -23.41
N PRO A 71 -2.03 1.82 -24.52
CA PRO A 71 -1.14 2.07 -25.65
C PRO A 71 0.13 2.83 -25.25
N LEU A 72 1.23 2.64 -25.98
CA LEU A 72 2.52 3.30 -25.69
C LEU A 72 2.48 4.83 -25.86
N ASP A 73 1.56 5.32 -26.70
CA ASP A 73 1.26 6.73 -26.94
C ASP A 73 0.25 7.30 -25.94
N HIS A 74 -0.29 6.48 -25.04
CA HIS A 74 -1.15 6.95 -23.96
C HIS A 74 -0.42 7.95 -23.06
N GLU A 75 -1.16 8.93 -22.54
CA GLU A 75 -0.60 10.03 -21.73
C GLU A 75 0.14 9.51 -20.49
N LEU A 76 -0.40 8.51 -19.79
CA LEU A 76 0.27 7.86 -18.65
C LEU A 76 1.61 7.22 -19.05
N ALA A 77 1.63 6.44 -20.14
CA ALA A 77 2.86 5.78 -20.62
C ALA A 77 3.91 6.82 -21.08
N THR A 78 3.45 7.95 -21.61
CA THR A 78 4.31 9.08 -21.96
C THR A 78 4.85 9.77 -20.72
N LEU A 79 4.00 10.04 -19.72
CA LEU A 79 4.39 10.63 -18.44
C LEU A 79 5.45 9.78 -17.73
N LEU A 80 5.23 8.47 -17.59
CA LEU A 80 6.16 7.56 -16.91
C LEU A 80 7.55 7.52 -17.57
N ARG A 81 7.61 7.71 -18.90
CA ARG A 81 8.91 7.83 -19.61
C ARG A 81 9.57 9.18 -19.42
N GLN A 82 8.79 10.25 -19.28
CA GLN A 82 9.29 11.62 -19.18
C GLN A 82 9.77 11.98 -17.77
N VAL A 83 9.10 11.48 -16.72
CA VAL A 83 9.44 11.80 -15.32
C VAL A 83 10.91 11.57 -14.99
N PRO A 84 11.53 10.40 -15.29
CA PRO A 84 12.95 10.20 -15.04
C PRO A 84 13.84 11.20 -15.80
N GLN A 85 13.46 11.57 -17.02
CA GLN A 85 14.22 12.51 -17.85
C GLN A 85 14.17 13.93 -17.29
N TRP A 86 13.00 14.40 -16.87
CA TRP A 86 12.85 15.70 -16.23
C TRP A 86 13.66 15.79 -14.93
N ILE A 87 13.63 14.73 -14.12
CA ILE A 87 14.39 14.66 -12.86
C ILE A 87 15.89 14.64 -13.11
N ALA A 88 16.35 13.88 -14.12
CA ALA A 88 17.77 13.81 -14.47
C ALA A 88 18.34 15.14 -14.98
N GLN A 89 17.49 16.04 -15.48
CA GLN A 89 17.88 17.39 -15.93
C GLN A 89 18.02 18.39 -14.76
N CYS A 90 17.55 18.04 -13.56
CA CYS A 90 17.66 18.90 -12.40
C CYS A 90 19.05 18.77 -11.73
N PRO A 91 19.69 19.88 -11.32
CA PRO A 91 20.95 19.84 -10.57
C PRO A 91 20.86 19.10 -9.22
N GLN A 92 19.65 19.00 -8.66
CA GLN A 92 19.35 18.35 -7.37
C GLN A 92 18.37 17.17 -7.57
N SER A 93 18.62 16.33 -8.58
CA SER A 93 17.73 15.23 -9.01
C SER A 93 17.22 14.35 -7.87
N GLU A 94 18.08 13.95 -6.94
CA GLU A 94 17.72 13.12 -5.79
C GLU A 94 16.73 13.82 -4.84
N SER A 95 16.97 15.10 -4.51
CA SER A 95 16.07 15.90 -3.67
C SER A 95 14.72 16.13 -4.34
N VAL A 96 14.72 16.35 -5.66
CA VAL A 96 13.51 16.52 -6.47
C VAL A 96 12.69 15.23 -6.48
N ALA A 97 13.36 14.09 -6.71
CA ALA A 97 12.72 12.78 -6.70
C ALA A 97 12.11 12.47 -5.32
N LEU A 98 12.84 12.77 -4.23
CA LEU A 98 12.33 12.55 -2.88
C LEU A 98 11.14 13.45 -2.54
N GLU A 99 11.20 14.74 -2.90
CA GLU A 99 10.08 15.66 -2.68
C GLU A 99 8.85 15.25 -3.49
N LEU A 100 9.03 14.87 -4.76
CA LEU A 100 7.94 14.35 -5.57
C LEU A 100 7.35 13.08 -4.95
N ALA A 101 8.18 12.13 -4.55
CA ALA A 101 7.72 10.90 -3.90
C ALA A 101 6.92 11.20 -2.61
N GLN A 102 7.35 12.17 -1.81
CA GLN A 102 6.63 12.59 -0.62
C GLN A 102 5.25 13.20 -0.94
N ARG A 103 5.16 14.04 -1.98
CA ARG A 103 3.89 14.61 -2.45
C ARG A 103 2.94 13.52 -2.94
N LEU A 104 3.44 12.54 -3.69
CA LEU A 104 2.67 11.40 -4.19
C LEU A 104 2.22 10.49 -3.06
N PHE A 105 3.11 10.21 -2.10
CA PHE A 105 2.79 9.43 -0.91
C PHE A 105 1.63 10.06 -0.13
N LYS A 106 1.68 11.37 0.13
CA LYS A 106 0.56 12.07 0.77
C LYS A 106 -0.72 11.97 -0.05
N LYS A 107 -0.61 12.18 -1.37
CA LYS A 107 -1.75 12.15 -2.29
C LYS A 107 -2.48 10.79 -2.32
N VAL A 108 -1.75 9.67 -2.27
CA VAL A 108 -2.40 8.34 -2.26
C VAL A 108 -3.18 8.08 -0.98
N PHE A 109 -2.69 8.54 0.17
CA PHE A 109 -3.45 8.44 1.42
C PHE A 109 -4.66 9.38 1.44
N ASP A 110 -4.52 10.61 0.95
CA ASP A 110 -5.63 11.56 0.83
C ASP A 110 -6.72 11.03 -0.13
N ALA A 111 -6.34 10.35 -1.21
CA ALA A 111 -7.27 9.75 -2.18
C ALA A 111 -8.21 8.71 -1.54
N THR A 112 -7.75 7.94 -0.55
CA THR A 112 -8.58 6.94 0.16
C THR A 112 -9.78 7.55 0.87
N GLN A 113 -9.76 8.85 1.15
CA GLN A 113 -10.84 9.57 1.82
C GLN A 113 -11.69 10.39 0.83
N ALA A 114 -11.09 10.86 -0.26
CA ALA A 114 -11.70 11.83 -1.17
C ALA A 114 -12.38 11.19 -2.39
N VAL A 115 -11.89 10.04 -2.85
CA VAL A 115 -12.41 9.39 -4.06
C VAL A 115 -13.56 8.46 -3.68
N PRO A 116 -14.78 8.67 -4.21
CA PRO A 116 -15.87 7.76 -3.92
C PRO A 116 -15.60 6.39 -4.53
N GLN A 117 -15.91 5.33 -3.78
CA GLN A 117 -15.85 3.94 -4.24
C GLN A 117 -16.99 3.66 -5.23
N VAL A 118 -16.89 4.23 -6.43
CA VAL A 118 -17.82 3.97 -7.53
C VAL A 118 -17.23 2.87 -8.40
N HIS A 119 -18.01 1.83 -8.64
CA HIS A 119 -17.64 0.71 -9.52
C HIS A 119 -18.67 0.63 -10.64
N PRO A 120 -18.57 1.51 -11.66
CA PRO A 120 -19.39 1.32 -12.85
C PRO A 120 -19.12 -0.09 -13.41
N PRO A 121 -20.16 -0.80 -13.88
CA PRO A 121 -19.97 -2.11 -14.47
C PRO A 121 -18.95 -2.02 -15.61
N ASP A 122 -18.06 -3.01 -15.68
CA ASP A 122 -17.05 -3.17 -16.74
C ASP A 122 -15.91 -2.12 -16.73
N THR A 123 -15.77 -1.33 -15.66
CA THR A 123 -14.67 -0.35 -15.50
C THR A 123 -13.85 -0.61 -14.26
N VAL A 124 -12.59 -0.17 -14.30
CA VAL A 124 -11.68 -0.22 -13.16
C VAL A 124 -12.13 0.76 -12.07
N SER A 125 -12.01 0.36 -10.81
CA SER A 125 -12.21 1.25 -9.66
C SER A 125 -11.29 2.48 -9.74
N LEU A 126 -11.90 3.67 -9.76
CA LEU A 126 -11.18 4.93 -9.90
C LEU A 126 -10.14 5.13 -8.77
N LEU A 127 -10.48 4.79 -7.53
CA LEU A 127 -9.54 4.87 -6.41
C LEU A 127 -8.29 4.04 -6.70
N HIS A 128 -8.47 2.79 -7.11
CA HIS A 128 -7.36 1.88 -7.38
C HIS A 128 -6.54 2.36 -8.59
N ALA A 129 -7.19 2.83 -9.66
CA ALA A 129 -6.47 3.42 -10.79
C ALA A 129 -5.61 4.62 -10.36
N MET A 130 -6.14 5.52 -9.52
CA MET A 130 -5.38 6.66 -9.01
C MET A 130 -4.20 6.25 -8.13
N ILE A 131 -4.39 5.27 -7.24
CA ILE A 131 -3.32 4.72 -6.41
C ILE A 131 -2.23 4.13 -7.31
N GLU A 132 -2.60 3.27 -8.26
CA GLU A 132 -1.66 2.60 -9.16
C GLU A 132 -0.86 3.58 -10.04
N VAL A 133 -1.49 4.66 -10.52
CA VAL A 133 -0.78 5.72 -11.26
C VAL A 133 0.26 6.40 -10.38
N CYS A 134 -0.11 6.83 -9.18
CA CYS A 134 0.82 7.48 -8.26
C CYS A 134 1.99 6.55 -7.89
N LEU A 135 1.70 5.28 -7.62
CA LEU A 135 2.72 4.27 -7.31
C LEU A 135 3.63 3.99 -8.50
N SER A 136 3.09 3.92 -9.73
CA SER A 136 3.88 3.77 -10.95
C SER A 136 4.84 4.94 -11.16
N VAL A 137 4.37 6.17 -10.90
CA VAL A 137 5.26 7.35 -10.95
C VAL A 137 6.33 7.23 -9.88
N MET A 138 5.98 6.88 -8.62
CA MET A 138 6.97 6.69 -7.55
C MET A 138 8.00 5.60 -7.86
N ASP A 139 7.58 4.51 -8.52
CA ASP A 139 8.46 3.43 -8.94
C ASP A 139 9.51 3.92 -9.97
N SER A 140 9.10 4.78 -10.89
CA SER A 140 10.03 5.43 -11.83
C SER A 140 11.08 6.33 -11.14
N LEU A 141 10.84 6.75 -9.90
CA LEU A 141 11.77 7.57 -9.10
C LEU A 141 12.85 6.76 -8.41
N LYS A 142 12.69 5.43 -8.30
CA LYS A 142 13.58 4.57 -7.50
C LYS A 142 15.02 4.66 -7.96
N GLU A 143 15.28 4.79 -9.26
CA GLU A 143 16.66 4.91 -9.76
C GLU A 143 17.31 6.25 -9.36
N ALA A 144 16.53 7.31 -9.20
CA ALA A 144 17.03 8.65 -8.84
C ALA A 144 17.20 8.86 -7.33
N SER A 145 16.46 8.14 -6.48
CA SER A 145 16.44 8.35 -5.03
C SER A 145 16.44 7.06 -4.19
N LYS A 146 16.93 5.94 -4.74
CA LYS A 146 16.80 4.59 -4.18
C LYS A 146 17.03 4.50 -2.67
N GLU A 147 18.19 4.95 -2.21
CA GLU A 147 18.59 4.81 -0.81
C GLU A 147 17.77 5.70 0.12
N GLN A 148 17.49 6.94 -0.30
CA GLN A 148 16.72 7.88 0.51
C GLN A 148 15.25 7.48 0.57
N LEU A 149 14.67 7.08 -0.57
CA LEU A 149 13.29 6.66 -0.67
C LEU A 149 13.01 5.40 0.16
N ALA A 150 13.90 4.39 0.09
CA ALA A 150 13.77 3.16 0.87
C ALA A 150 13.84 3.41 2.39
N LYS A 151 14.61 4.42 2.83
CA LYS A 151 14.70 4.82 4.24
C LYS A 151 13.52 5.70 4.67
N ALA A 152 13.04 6.56 3.79
CA ALA A 152 12.02 7.54 4.11
C ALA A 152 10.61 6.93 4.16
N LEU A 153 10.27 6.00 3.27
CA LEU A 153 8.92 5.44 3.19
C LEU A 153 8.44 4.74 4.47
N PRO A 154 9.25 3.88 5.14
CA PRO A 154 8.85 3.30 6.43
C PRO A 154 8.57 4.37 7.50
N VAL A 155 9.38 5.43 7.53
CA VAL A 155 9.20 6.56 8.45
C VAL A 155 7.90 7.29 8.14
N TRP A 156 7.65 7.62 6.87
CA TRP A 156 6.41 8.28 6.45
C TRP A 156 5.17 7.45 6.77
N LEU A 157 5.24 6.11 6.66
CA LEU A 157 4.16 5.20 7.05
C LEU A 157 3.90 5.23 8.57
N GLU A 158 4.95 5.28 9.39
CA GLU A 158 4.80 5.41 10.84
C GLU A 158 4.21 6.76 11.25
N ASP A 159 4.51 7.82 10.49
CA ASP A 159 4.06 9.19 10.73
C ASP A 159 2.60 9.44 10.31
N ILE A 160 1.98 8.54 9.51
CA ILE A 160 0.55 8.67 9.18
C ILE A 160 -0.30 8.52 10.46
N PRO A 161 -1.11 9.54 10.80
CA PRO A 161 -1.87 9.53 12.04
C PRO A 161 -3.08 8.61 11.98
N GLY A 162 -3.44 8.07 13.14
CA GLY A 162 -4.71 7.37 13.34
C GLY A 162 -4.85 6.08 12.53
N VAL A 163 -6.05 5.87 12.00
CA VAL A 163 -6.44 4.66 11.23
C VAL A 163 -6.04 4.72 9.76
N GLN A 164 -5.71 5.91 9.23
CA GLN A 164 -5.35 6.07 7.82
C GLN A 164 -4.11 5.25 7.43
N ARG A 165 -3.19 5.05 8.38
CA ARG A 165 -1.97 4.23 8.17
C ARG A 165 -2.29 2.77 7.83
N PHE A 166 -3.50 2.31 8.16
CA PHE A 166 -3.98 0.96 7.91
C PHE A 166 -4.71 0.82 6.57
N SER A 167 -4.38 1.65 5.57
CA SER A 167 -4.90 1.50 4.21
C SER A 167 -4.30 0.27 3.53
N VAL A 168 -5.12 -0.78 3.39
CA VAL A 168 -4.73 -2.02 2.71
C VAL A 168 -4.41 -1.77 1.23
N ASP A 169 -5.16 -0.86 0.57
CA ASP A 169 -4.97 -0.53 -0.85
C ASP A 169 -3.58 0.07 -1.08
N VAL A 170 -3.22 1.10 -0.32
CA VAL A 170 -1.94 1.80 -0.47
C VAL A 170 -0.77 0.90 -0.06
N VAL A 171 -0.85 0.25 1.11
CA VAL A 171 0.27 -0.55 1.62
C VAL A 171 0.53 -1.78 0.74
N SER A 172 -0.53 -2.44 0.25
CA SER A 172 -0.35 -3.57 -0.68
C SER A 172 0.35 -3.14 -1.97
N GLY A 173 0.00 -1.95 -2.49
CA GLY A 173 0.68 -1.36 -3.64
C GLY A 173 2.15 -1.04 -3.35
N LEU A 174 2.46 -0.36 -2.25
CA LEU A 174 3.85 -0.05 -1.88
C LEU A 174 4.75 -1.30 -1.81
N LEU A 175 4.21 -2.41 -1.31
CA LEU A 175 4.92 -3.70 -1.27
C LEU A 175 5.05 -4.32 -2.66
N ARG A 176 3.99 -4.34 -3.47
CA ARG A 176 4.03 -4.89 -4.84
C ARG A 176 5.03 -4.18 -5.77
N TYR A 177 5.11 -2.86 -5.70
CA TYR A 177 6.12 -2.10 -6.44
C TYR A 177 7.52 -2.20 -5.79
N GLY A 178 7.67 -2.89 -4.65
CA GLY A 178 8.93 -2.96 -3.92
C GLY A 178 9.45 -1.58 -3.53
N LEU A 179 8.55 -0.62 -3.27
CA LEU A 179 8.87 0.72 -2.75
C LEU A 179 9.21 0.63 -1.27
N VAL A 180 8.57 -0.31 -0.55
CA VAL A 180 8.92 -0.70 0.80
C VAL A 180 9.46 -2.13 0.78
N ASN A 181 10.55 -2.37 1.52
CA ASN A 181 11.10 -3.71 1.66
C ASN A 181 10.17 -4.58 2.53
N VAL A 182 9.81 -5.77 2.04
CA VAL A 182 8.89 -6.69 2.73
C VAL A 182 9.40 -7.11 4.11
N VAL A 183 10.70 -7.33 4.28
CA VAL A 183 11.29 -7.75 5.57
C VAL A 183 11.23 -6.62 6.60
N ASP A 184 11.50 -5.39 6.16
CA ASP A 184 11.41 -4.22 7.04
C ASP A 184 9.95 -3.94 7.42
N PHE A 185 9.03 -4.09 6.46
CA PHE A 185 7.61 -3.93 6.71
C PHE A 185 7.03 -5.04 7.61
N ASP A 186 7.46 -6.29 7.45
CA ASP A 186 7.06 -7.41 8.31
C ASP A 186 7.39 -7.13 9.79
N ARG A 187 8.59 -6.60 10.05
CA ARG A 187 8.99 -6.17 11.40
C ARG A 187 8.14 -5.01 11.91
N LEU A 188 7.84 -4.04 11.05
CA LEU A 188 7.01 -2.89 11.37
C LEU A 188 5.58 -3.30 11.72
N LEU A 189 4.98 -4.19 10.93
CA LEU A 189 3.63 -4.69 11.15
C LEU A 189 3.54 -5.53 12.43
N ALA A 190 4.53 -6.41 12.67
CA ALA A 190 4.63 -7.15 13.93
C ALA A 190 4.70 -6.22 15.15
N LYS A 191 5.46 -5.12 15.05
CA LYS A 191 5.53 -4.07 16.08
C LYS A 191 4.17 -3.39 16.29
N TRP A 192 3.43 -3.09 15.22
CA TRP A 192 2.09 -2.48 15.33
C TRP A 192 1.11 -3.41 16.06
N ILE A 193 1.09 -4.70 15.71
CA ILE A 193 0.28 -5.73 16.38
C ILE A 193 0.61 -5.80 17.88
N ALA A 194 1.91 -5.81 18.20
CA ALA A 194 2.37 -5.97 19.58
C ALA A 194 2.23 -4.71 20.46
N THR A 195 2.00 -3.54 19.87
CA THR A 195 1.91 -2.27 20.60
C THR A 195 0.43 -1.95 20.90
N PRO A 196 -0.05 -2.17 22.14
CA PRO A 196 -1.45 -1.87 22.49
C PRO A 196 -1.73 -0.37 22.49
N PRO A 197 -2.99 0.05 22.34
CA PRO A 197 -3.40 1.44 22.52
C PRO A 197 -2.97 1.96 23.90
N ARG A 198 -2.44 3.20 23.95
CA ARG A 198 -1.85 3.81 25.18
C ARG A 198 -2.76 3.78 26.41
N ASP A 199 -4.06 3.69 26.21
CA ASP A 199 -5.06 3.81 27.28
C ASP A 199 -5.60 2.47 27.79
N GLN A 200 -5.14 1.32 27.24
CA GLN A 200 -5.62 0.00 27.63
C GLN A 200 -4.49 -1.03 27.71
N ALA A 201 -3.78 -1.05 28.85
CA ALA A 201 -2.78 -2.07 29.13
C ALA A 201 -3.41 -3.48 29.09
N GLY A 202 -2.93 -4.33 28.17
CA GLY A 202 -3.43 -5.69 27.99
C GLY A 202 -4.57 -5.86 26.98
N ALA A 203 -5.07 -4.78 26.37
CA ALA A 203 -6.03 -4.90 25.26
C ALA A 203 -5.34 -5.27 23.93
N LEU A 204 -6.08 -5.93 23.05
CA LEU A 204 -5.64 -6.20 21.69
C LEU A 204 -5.54 -4.88 20.91
N ASN A 205 -4.55 -4.77 20.04
CA ASN A 205 -4.55 -3.73 19.01
C ASN A 205 -5.42 -4.17 17.81
N ALA A 206 -6.74 -4.26 18.03
CA ALA A 206 -7.68 -4.78 17.05
C ALA A 206 -7.54 -4.15 15.64
N PRO A 207 -7.35 -2.82 15.48
CA PRO A 207 -7.11 -2.23 14.17
C PRO A 207 -5.87 -2.77 13.46
N ALA A 208 -4.76 -2.96 14.18
CA ALA A 208 -3.53 -3.50 13.59
C ALA A 208 -3.65 -4.99 13.25
N LEU A 209 -4.38 -5.77 14.06
CA LEU A 209 -4.65 -7.18 13.77
C LEU A 209 -5.55 -7.32 12.53
N ASP A 210 -6.66 -6.57 12.47
CA ASP A 210 -7.60 -6.58 11.35
C ASP A 210 -6.90 -6.17 10.05
N PHE A 211 -6.13 -5.09 10.11
CA PHE A 211 -5.27 -4.65 9.02
C PHE A 211 -4.31 -5.74 8.55
N ALA A 212 -3.59 -6.38 9.47
CA ALA A 212 -2.64 -7.44 9.13
C ALA A 212 -3.32 -8.62 8.43
N VAL A 213 -4.47 -9.06 8.94
CA VAL A 213 -5.24 -10.17 8.33
C VAL A 213 -5.69 -9.79 6.92
N MET A 214 -6.31 -8.62 6.74
CA MET A 214 -6.76 -8.15 5.42
C MET A 214 -5.60 -8.00 4.44
N LEU A 215 -4.47 -7.44 4.89
CA LEU A 215 -3.30 -7.23 4.05
C LEU A 215 -2.68 -8.56 3.61
N LEU A 216 -2.52 -9.53 4.50
CA LEU A 216 -1.98 -10.85 4.18
C LEU A 216 -2.93 -11.65 3.26
N GLN A 217 -4.25 -11.60 3.52
CA GLN A 217 -5.24 -12.19 2.62
C GLN A 217 -5.12 -11.61 1.21
N ARG A 218 -5.00 -10.29 1.09
CA ARG A 218 -4.82 -9.62 -0.20
C ARG A 218 -3.50 -10.03 -0.86
N LEU A 219 -2.36 -9.83 -0.19
CA LEU A 219 -1.03 -10.01 -0.79
C LEU A 219 -0.72 -11.47 -1.12
N CYS A 220 -1.04 -12.39 -0.23
CA CYS A 220 -0.59 -13.78 -0.32
C CYS A 220 -1.60 -14.68 -1.03
N LEU A 221 -2.90 -14.45 -0.84
CA LEU A 221 -3.94 -15.36 -1.36
C LEU A 221 -4.59 -14.83 -2.64
N ARG A 222 -4.98 -13.55 -2.64
CA ARG A 222 -5.66 -12.92 -3.80
C ARG A 222 -4.67 -12.51 -4.88
N GLN A 223 -3.69 -11.69 -4.51
CA GLN A 223 -2.68 -11.14 -5.41
C GLN A 223 -1.53 -12.11 -5.68
N ARG A 224 -1.26 -13.03 -4.74
CA ARG A 224 -0.13 -13.99 -4.80
C ARG A 224 1.22 -13.32 -5.11
N ALA A 225 1.38 -12.09 -4.64
CA ALA A 225 2.60 -11.31 -4.83
C ALA A 225 3.71 -11.76 -3.87
N PHE A 226 3.32 -12.39 -2.75
CA PHE A 226 4.19 -12.85 -1.67
C PHE A 226 3.73 -14.20 -1.14
N ALA A 227 4.62 -14.94 -0.51
CA ALA A 227 4.30 -16.12 0.28
C ALA A 227 4.03 -15.72 1.74
N GLY A 228 3.31 -16.57 2.48
CA GLY A 228 3.12 -16.37 3.92
C GLY A 228 4.45 -16.39 4.69
N SER A 229 5.44 -17.14 4.19
CA SER A 229 6.80 -17.17 4.72
C SER A 229 7.54 -15.83 4.69
N ASP A 230 7.14 -14.90 3.82
CA ASP A 230 7.74 -13.56 3.73
C ASP A 230 7.38 -12.67 4.94
N PHE A 231 6.36 -13.08 5.72
CA PHE A 231 5.80 -12.34 6.85
C PHE A 231 6.00 -13.04 8.20
N GLY A 232 7.16 -13.68 8.41
CA GLY A 232 7.42 -14.50 9.59
C GLY A 232 7.18 -13.78 10.92
N ASN A 233 7.64 -12.54 11.08
CA ASN A 233 7.47 -11.79 12.34
C ASN A 233 6.00 -11.44 12.59
N THR A 234 5.26 -11.07 11.54
CA THR A 234 3.83 -10.78 11.61
C THR A 234 3.05 -12.03 11.99
N MET A 235 3.38 -13.18 11.38
CA MET A 235 2.74 -14.46 11.67
C MET A 235 2.98 -14.91 13.11
N GLU A 236 4.19 -14.71 13.63
CA GLU A 236 4.50 -14.94 15.04
C GLU A 236 3.73 -14.00 15.99
N ALA A 237 3.62 -12.71 15.63
CA ALA A 237 2.89 -11.73 16.42
C ALA A 237 1.38 -12.05 16.48
N LEU A 238 0.77 -12.38 15.34
CA LEU A 238 -0.62 -12.83 15.26
C LEU A 238 -0.86 -14.10 16.08
N THR A 239 0.05 -15.08 15.99
CA THR A 239 -0.05 -16.33 16.78
C THR A 239 0.04 -16.06 18.28
N ARG A 240 0.92 -15.15 18.69
CA ARG A 240 1.11 -14.75 20.09
C ARG A 240 -0.14 -14.09 20.65
N GLU A 241 -0.73 -13.12 19.93
CA GLU A 241 -1.96 -12.47 20.38
C GLU A 241 -3.13 -13.46 20.42
N SER A 242 -3.22 -14.38 19.45
CA SER A 242 -4.19 -15.50 19.47
C SER A 242 -4.06 -16.35 20.73
N GLY A 243 -2.83 -16.71 21.10
CA GLY A 243 -2.53 -17.48 22.29
C GLY A 243 -2.79 -16.70 23.59
N ARG A 244 -2.51 -15.40 23.61
CA ARG A 244 -2.70 -14.53 24.79
C ARG A 244 -4.17 -14.43 25.18
N VAL A 245 -5.07 -14.26 24.20
CA VAL A 245 -6.53 -14.23 24.43
C VAL A 245 -7.01 -15.54 25.06
N ARG A 246 -6.44 -16.68 24.65
CA ARG A 246 -6.75 -17.99 25.22
C ARG A 246 -6.19 -18.20 26.64
N GLN A 247 -5.05 -17.58 26.98
CA GLN A 247 -4.39 -17.73 28.28
C GLN A 247 -4.95 -16.78 29.37
N TYR A 248 -5.38 -15.56 29.01
CA TYR A 248 -5.98 -14.60 29.94
C TYR A 248 -7.51 -14.77 30.13
N GLN A 249 -8.04 -15.94 29.77
CA GLN A 249 -9.43 -16.34 29.96
C GLN A 249 -10.00 -16.39 31.41
N PRO A 250 -9.31 -16.12 32.54
CA PRO A 250 -9.99 -16.09 33.83
C PRO A 250 -10.82 -14.82 34.14
N MET A 251 -10.67 -13.72 33.39
CA MET A 251 -11.23 -12.41 33.80
C MET A 251 -11.95 -11.68 32.66
N GLY A 252 -13.13 -12.16 32.27
CA GLY A 252 -14.11 -11.39 31.50
C GLY A 252 -14.43 -11.93 30.09
N PRO A 253 -15.63 -11.66 29.56
CA PRO A 253 -16.02 -12.09 28.22
C PRO A 253 -15.23 -11.34 27.14
N ILE A 254 -14.67 -12.09 26.18
CA ILE A 254 -14.07 -11.56 24.96
C ILE A 254 -15.17 -10.83 24.17
N SER A 255 -14.85 -9.69 23.58
CA SER A 255 -15.82 -9.00 22.72
C SER A 255 -16.11 -9.85 21.48
N PRO A 256 -17.36 -9.87 20.95
CA PRO A 256 -17.67 -10.63 19.74
C PRO A 256 -16.80 -10.25 18.53
N GLN A 257 -16.34 -8.99 18.47
CA GLN A 257 -15.46 -8.49 17.41
C GLN A 257 -14.05 -9.08 17.53
N ASP A 258 -13.50 -9.14 18.74
CA ASP A 258 -12.18 -9.74 18.97
C ASP A 258 -12.21 -11.25 18.66
N ASP A 259 -13.28 -11.96 19.05
CA ASP A 259 -13.43 -13.38 18.75
C ASP A 259 -13.53 -13.65 17.23
N GLN A 260 -14.28 -12.81 16.51
CA GLN A 260 -14.34 -12.88 15.05
C GLN A 260 -12.97 -12.64 14.41
N LEU A 261 -12.24 -11.63 14.89
CA LEU A 261 -10.91 -11.30 14.37
C LEU A 261 -9.92 -12.45 14.59
N MET A 262 -10.00 -13.12 15.75
CA MET A 262 -9.16 -14.28 16.00
C MET A 262 -9.46 -15.45 15.07
N ARG A 263 -10.75 -15.71 14.79
CA ARG A 263 -11.13 -16.73 13.82
C ARG A 263 -10.63 -16.40 12.42
N SER A 264 -10.74 -15.15 11.98
CA SER A 264 -10.23 -14.70 10.69
C SER A 264 -8.71 -14.92 10.58
N ALA A 265 -7.95 -14.66 11.65
CA ALA A 265 -6.53 -14.95 11.68
C ALA A 265 -6.25 -16.46 11.58
N GLU A 266 -6.97 -17.30 12.33
CA GLU A 266 -6.86 -18.76 12.27
C GLU A 266 -7.18 -19.35 10.89
N GLU A 267 -8.22 -18.84 10.24
CA GLU A 267 -8.59 -19.20 8.87
C GLU A 267 -7.49 -18.80 7.88
N LEU A 268 -6.96 -17.58 7.98
CA LEU A 268 -5.83 -17.12 7.19
C LEU A 268 -4.61 -18.06 7.34
N PHE A 269 -4.25 -18.45 8.56
CA PHE A 269 -3.13 -19.39 8.81
C PHE A 269 -3.34 -20.75 8.15
N LYS A 270 -4.59 -21.22 8.08
CA LYS A 270 -4.93 -22.48 7.43
C LYS A 270 -4.81 -22.35 5.91
N GLU A 271 -5.31 -21.25 5.36
CA GLU A 271 -5.27 -20.98 3.92
C GLU A 271 -3.82 -20.78 3.42
N LEU A 272 -3.00 -19.99 4.10
CA LEU A 272 -1.59 -19.79 3.73
C LEU A 272 -0.81 -21.10 3.72
N ARG A 273 -0.96 -21.93 4.75
CA ARG A 273 -0.32 -23.25 4.80
C ARG A 273 -0.79 -24.17 3.67
N SER A 274 -2.06 -24.09 3.30
CA SER A 274 -2.59 -24.89 2.19
C SER A 274 -2.10 -24.39 0.82
N ALA A 275 -1.86 -23.08 0.67
CA ALA A 275 -1.35 -22.47 -0.54
C ALA A 275 0.15 -22.74 -0.76
N GLU A 276 0.92 -22.90 0.32
CA GLU A 276 2.35 -23.21 0.29
C GLU A 276 2.67 -24.71 0.17
N ALA A 277 1.69 -25.58 0.34
CA ALA A 277 1.90 -27.03 0.20
C ALA A 277 2.21 -27.37 -1.28
N PRO A 278 3.29 -28.14 -1.57
CA PRO A 278 3.55 -28.58 -2.93
C PRO A 278 2.37 -29.43 -3.41
N ALA A 279 1.91 -29.17 -4.63
CA ALA A 279 0.82 -29.94 -5.24
C ALA A 279 1.18 -31.44 -5.19
N PRO A 280 0.26 -32.32 -4.74
CA PRO A 280 0.54 -33.74 -4.70
C PRO A 280 0.77 -34.25 -6.14
N GLY A 281 2.03 -34.46 -6.52
CA GLY A 281 2.43 -35.01 -7.82
C GLY A 281 3.27 -34.10 -8.73
N ALA A 282 3.81 -32.96 -8.27
CA ALA A 282 4.87 -32.28 -9.01
C ALA A 282 6.22 -33.02 -8.79
N PRO A 283 6.99 -33.33 -9.86
CA PRO A 283 8.23 -34.11 -9.78
C PRO A 283 9.36 -33.43 -8.99
#